data_AF-A0A9N9P837-F1
#
_entry.id   AF-A0A9N9P837-F1
#
_cell.length_a   1.000
_cell.length_b   1.000
_cell.length_c   1.000
_cell.angle_alpha   90.00
_cell.angle_beta   90.00
_cell.angle_gamma   90.00
#
_symmetry.space_group_name_H-M   'P 1'
#
loop_
_entity.id
_entity.type
_entity.pdbx_description
1 polymer ?
#
loop_
_entity_poly.entity_id
_entity_poly.type
_entity_poly.pdbx_seq_one_letter_code
_entity_poly.pdbx_strand_id
1 'polypeptide(L)'
;DTGPYLQYAHARLCSIERNCGFELNPEIDVSRLKEKPAIALIDMIAQYPDVVKNALQTLEPCTIVTYAMKLSHHVSVTLETLWVMGAERQLAEARLFMYWATRITLGNSLKLLGLKPLER
;
A
#
# COMPACT_ATOMS: atom_id res chain seq x y z
N ASP A 1 17.35 2.03 -1.21
CA ASP A 1 16.26 2.86 -1.76
C ASP A 1 16.46 3.09 -3.25
N THR A 2 15.77 2.33 -4.11
CA THR A 2 15.92 2.43 -5.58
C THR A 2 14.56 2.25 -6.27
N GLY A 3 14.45 2.70 -7.53
CA GLY A 3 13.24 2.51 -8.34
C GLY A 3 12.76 1.05 -8.43
N PRO A 4 13.64 0.06 -8.67
CA PRO A 4 13.27 -1.36 -8.64
C PRO A 4 12.64 -1.83 -7.32
N TYR A 5 13.05 -1.26 -6.19
CA TYR A 5 12.48 -1.61 -4.89
C TYR A 5 10.99 -1.20 -4.79
N LEU A 6 10.65 0.01 -5.24
CA LEU A 6 9.26 0.48 -5.30
C LEU A 6 8.40 -0.41 -6.22
N GLN A 7 8.95 -0.77 -7.38
CA GLN A 7 8.28 -1.64 -8.35
C GLN A 7 8.04 -3.04 -7.77
N TYR A 8 9.03 -3.60 -7.08
CA TYR A 8 8.90 -4.90 -6.43
C TYR A 8 7.84 -4.88 -5.32
N ALA A 9 7.80 -3.82 -4.49
CA ALA A 9 6.76 -3.65 -3.49
C ALA A 9 5.37 -3.59 -4.11
N HIS A 10 5.19 -2.82 -5.20
CA HIS A 10 3.93 -2.76 -5.94
C HIS A 10 3.54 -4.14 -6.53
N ALA A 11 4.48 -4.83 -7.18
CA ALA A 11 4.24 -6.16 -7.75
C ALA A 11 3.86 -7.22 -6.69
N ARG A 12 4.46 -7.16 -5.49
CA ARG A 12 4.08 -8.02 -4.36
C ARG A 12 2.65 -7.77 -3.90
N LEU A 13 2.22 -6.51 -3.79
CA LEU A 13 0.84 -6.17 -3.46
C LEU A 13 -0.13 -6.69 -4.53
N CYS A 14 0.20 -6.53 -5.83
CA CYS A 14 -0.59 -7.13 -6.91
C CYS A 14 -0.67 -8.66 -6.80
N SER A 15 0.43 -9.30 -6.39
CA SER A 15 0.51 -10.77 -6.24
C SER A 15 -0.44 -11.28 -5.15
N ILE A 16 -0.55 -10.57 -4.03
CA ILE A 16 -1.44 -10.94 -2.92
C ILE A 16 -2.90 -10.90 -3.35
N GLU A 17 -3.30 -9.82 -4.02
CA GLU A 17 -4.66 -9.69 -4.55
C GLU A 17 -4.99 -10.86 -5.49
N ARG A 18 -4.06 -11.26 -6.36
CA ARG A 18 -4.25 -12.40 -7.27
C ARG A 18 -4.31 -13.76 -6.58
N ASN A 19 -3.55 -13.97 -5.50
CA ASN A 19 -3.29 -15.30 -4.95
C ASN A 19 -4.06 -15.59 -3.64
N CYS A 20 -4.66 -14.59 -3.01
CA CYS A 20 -5.27 -14.76 -1.69
C CYS A 20 -6.58 -15.57 -1.68
N GLY A 21 -7.26 -15.68 -2.82
CA GLY A 21 -8.53 -16.41 -2.94
C GLY A 21 -9.75 -15.70 -2.33
N PHE A 22 -9.61 -14.42 -1.95
CA PHE A 22 -10.70 -13.57 -1.48
C PHE A 22 -11.02 -12.49 -2.51
N GLU A 23 -12.28 -12.07 -2.56
CA GLU A 23 -12.73 -10.97 -3.39
C GLU A 23 -12.68 -9.65 -2.60
N LEU A 24 -12.47 -8.55 -3.30
CA LEU A 24 -12.53 -7.22 -2.70
C LEU A 24 -13.97 -6.86 -2.38
N ASN A 25 -14.25 -6.65 -1.10
CA ASN A 25 -15.53 -6.16 -0.61
C ASN A 25 -15.35 -4.74 -0.04
N PRO A 26 -15.91 -3.69 -0.67
CA PRO A 26 -15.82 -2.32 -0.17
C PRO A 26 -16.66 -2.09 1.10
N GLU A 27 -17.60 -2.99 1.43
CA GLU A 27 -18.45 -2.93 2.62
C GLU A 27 -17.89 -3.75 3.80
N ILE A 28 -16.62 -4.17 3.72
CA ILE A 28 -15.99 -4.99 4.76
C ILE A 28 -15.85 -4.24 6.09
N ASP A 29 -16.02 -4.96 7.21
CA ASP A 29 -15.75 -4.43 8.54
C ASP A 29 -14.24 -4.25 8.77
N VAL A 30 -13.76 -3.03 8.59
CA VAL A 30 -12.36 -2.65 8.84
C VAL A 30 -12.03 -2.50 10.32
N SER A 31 -13.01 -2.59 11.24
CA SER A 31 -12.76 -2.47 12.69
C SER A 31 -11.89 -3.59 13.26
N ARG A 32 -11.69 -4.67 12.49
CA ARG A 32 -10.83 -5.80 12.82
C ARG A 32 -9.34 -5.48 12.67
N LEU A 33 -8.97 -4.45 11.89
CA LEU A 33 -7.58 -4.01 11.69
C LEU A 33 -7.08 -3.26 12.92
N LYS A 34 -6.59 -4.01 13.91
CA LYS A 34 -6.14 -3.48 15.21
C LYS A 34 -4.63 -3.62 15.40
N GLU A 35 -3.98 -4.35 14.52
CA GLU A 35 -2.55 -4.61 14.59
C GLU A 35 -1.77 -3.33 14.30
N LYS A 36 -0.73 -3.06 15.10
CA LYS A 36 0.10 -1.85 14.94
C LYS A 36 0.63 -1.66 13.50
N PRO A 37 1.11 -2.71 12.79
CA PRO A 37 1.55 -2.56 11.41
C PRO A 37 0.41 -2.15 10.46
N ALA A 38 -0.81 -2.66 10.68
CA ALA A 38 -1.98 -2.32 9.88
C ALA A 38 -2.36 -0.84 10.06
N ILE A 39 -2.48 -0.39 11.32
CA ILE A 39 -2.81 1.00 11.64
C ILE A 39 -1.77 1.96 11.05
N ALA A 40 -0.48 1.65 11.21
CA ALA A 40 0.58 2.47 10.64
C ALA A 40 0.48 2.57 9.10
N LEU A 41 0.12 1.48 8.42
CA LEU A 41 -0.05 1.49 6.98
C LEU A 41 -1.27 2.32 6.55
N ILE A 42 -2.38 2.22 7.29
CA ILE A 42 -3.58 3.04 7.08
C ILE A 42 -3.27 4.53 7.24
N ASP A 43 -2.56 4.90 8.31
CA ASP A 43 -2.16 6.29 8.56
C ASP A 43 -1.30 6.84 7.41
N MET A 44 -0.39 6.03 6.88
CA MET A 44 0.43 6.42 5.73
C MET A 44 -0.38 6.62 4.45
N ILE A 45 -1.39 5.78 4.20
CA ILE A 45 -2.30 5.96 3.06
C ILE A 45 -3.07 7.27 3.21
N ALA A 46 -3.59 7.54 4.41
CA ALA A 46 -4.36 8.75 4.70
C ALA A 46 -3.55 10.04 4.52
N GLN A 47 -2.23 10.00 4.72
CA GLN A 47 -1.33 11.15 4.52
C GLN A 47 -1.05 11.47 3.05
N TYR A 48 -1.33 10.56 2.10
CA TYR A 48 -0.95 10.75 0.70
C TYR A 48 -1.48 12.04 0.06
N PRO A 49 -2.75 12.46 0.26
CA PRO A 49 -3.26 13.70 -0.32
C PRO A 49 -2.48 14.94 0.14
N ASP A 50 -2.07 14.99 1.42
CA ASP A 50 -1.28 16.09 1.97
C ASP A 50 0.14 16.10 1.39
N VAL A 51 0.74 14.92 1.20
CA VAL A 51 2.04 14.77 0.54
C VAL A 51 1.99 15.27 -0.90
N VAL A 52 0.93 14.94 -1.65
CA VAL A 52 0.73 15.42 -3.03
C VAL A 52 0.52 16.93 -3.06
N LYS A 53 -0.28 17.47 -2.14
CA LYS A 53 -0.49 18.91 -2.00
C LYS A 53 0.81 19.65 -1.69
N ASN A 54 1.61 19.11 -0.77
CA ASN A 54 2.90 19.70 -0.43
C ASN A 54 3.86 19.68 -1.63
N ALA A 55 3.95 18.56 -2.34
CA ALA A 55 4.80 18.45 -3.54
C ALA A 55 4.39 19.45 -4.63
N LEU A 56 3.08 19.73 -4.78
CA LEU A 56 2.59 20.77 -5.69
C LEU A 56 2.99 22.19 -5.23
N GLN A 57 2.90 22.46 -3.93
CA GLN A 57 3.23 23.78 -3.36
C GLN A 57 4.72 24.09 -3.41
N THR A 58 5.57 23.09 -3.16
CA THR A 58 7.03 23.26 -3.14
C THR A 58 7.67 23.03 -4.51
N LEU A 59 6.95 22.41 -5.46
CA LEU A 59 7.49 21.94 -6.74
C LEU A 59 8.64 20.92 -6.56
N GLU A 60 8.64 20.17 -5.46
CA GLU A 60 9.68 19.20 -5.14
C GLU A 60 9.19 17.75 -5.30
N PRO A 61 9.51 17.06 -6.41
CA PRO A 61 9.10 15.68 -6.63
C PRO A 61 9.75 14.70 -5.65
N CYS A 62 10.88 15.07 -5.02
CA CYS A 62 11.53 14.26 -4.00
C CYS A 62 10.60 13.96 -2.82
N THR A 63 9.64 14.84 -2.51
CA THR A 63 8.60 14.63 -1.49
C THR A 63 7.79 13.36 -1.77
N ILE A 64 7.39 13.14 -3.03
CA ILE A 64 6.66 11.94 -3.45
C ILE A 64 7.58 10.70 -3.39
N VAL A 65 8.84 10.84 -3.80
CA VAL A 65 9.83 9.74 -3.75
C VAL A 65 10.04 9.27 -2.30
N THR A 66 10.28 10.21 -1.38
CA THR A 66 10.47 9.90 0.04
C THR A 66 9.25 9.23 0.63
N TYR A 67 8.05 9.71 0.30
CA TYR A 67 6.80 9.07 0.72
C TYR A 67 6.69 7.63 0.19
N ALA A 68 6.88 7.43 -1.12
CA ALA A 68 6.76 6.13 -1.75
C ALA A 68 7.76 5.12 -1.16
N MET A 69 9.01 5.54 -0.92
CA MET A 69 10.03 4.70 -0.29
C MET A 69 9.64 4.29 1.13
N LYS A 70 9.17 5.24 1.95
CA LYS A 70 8.66 4.94 3.29
C LYS A 70 7.49 3.96 3.22
N LEU A 71 6.53 4.19 2.31
CA LEU A 71 5.37 3.31 2.15
C LEU A 71 5.81 1.89 1.77
N SER A 72 6.75 1.73 0.84
CA SER A 72 7.30 0.43 0.45
C SER A 72 8.03 -0.30 1.58
N HIS A 73 8.72 0.42 2.47
CA HIS A 73 9.31 -0.19 3.67
C HIS A 73 8.22 -0.72 4.62
N HIS A 74 7.19 0.08 4.90
CA HIS A 74 6.06 -0.36 5.72
C HIS A 74 5.30 -1.54 5.10
N VAL A 75 5.13 -1.55 3.77
CA VAL A 75 4.58 -2.70 3.04
C VAL A 75 5.40 -3.95 3.32
N SER A 76 6.72 -3.89 3.17
CA SER A 76 7.58 -5.07 3.37
C SER A 76 7.42 -5.67 4.77
N VAL A 77 7.44 -4.82 5.81
CA VAL A 77 7.22 -5.24 7.21
C VAL A 77 5.81 -5.81 7.41
N THR A 78 4.80 -5.16 6.85
CA THR A 78 3.40 -5.58 7.02
C THR A 78 3.14 -6.90 6.30
N LEU A 79 3.76 -7.15 5.14
CA LEU A 79 3.64 -8.40 4.38
C LEU A 79 4.27 -9.60 5.07
N GLU A 80 5.31 -9.38 5.87
CA GLU A 80 5.96 -10.45 6.65
C GLU A 80 5.17 -10.79 7.92
N THR A 81 4.43 -9.82 8.46
CA THR A 81 3.77 -9.94 9.76
C THR A 81 2.27 -10.24 9.67
N LEU A 82 1.56 -9.69 8.68
CA LEU A 82 0.11 -9.78 8.55
C LEU A 82 -0.30 -10.60 7.32
N TRP A 83 -0.57 -11.88 7.54
CA TRP A 83 -0.89 -12.81 6.45
C TRP A 83 -2.38 -12.69 6.06
N VAL A 84 -2.68 -12.61 4.76
CA VAL A 84 -4.07 -12.70 4.29
C VAL A 84 -4.52 -14.16 4.28
N MET A 85 -3.71 -15.03 3.69
CA MET A 85 -3.96 -16.47 3.65
C MET A 85 -3.78 -17.07 5.05
N GLY A 86 -4.74 -17.88 5.48
CA GLY A 86 -4.72 -18.55 6.79
C GLY A 86 -5.25 -17.71 7.96
N ALA A 87 -5.64 -16.46 7.75
CA ALA A 87 -6.37 -15.67 8.73
C ALA A 87 -7.87 -16.03 8.73
N GLU A 88 -8.58 -15.67 9.80
CA GLU A 88 -10.04 -15.73 9.84
C GLU A 88 -10.64 -14.91 8.67
N ARG A 89 -11.69 -15.40 8.03
CA ARG A 89 -12.26 -14.82 6.81
C ARG A 89 -12.45 -13.30 6.86
N GLN A 90 -13.11 -12.78 7.89
CA GLN A 90 -13.39 -11.34 8.01
C GLN A 90 -12.11 -10.52 8.15
N LEU A 91 -11.13 -11.02 8.91
CA LEU A 91 -9.83 -10.39 9.06
C LEU A 91 -9.00 -10.46 7.77
N ALA A 92 -9.07 -11.58 7.04
CA ALA A 92 -8.42 -11.76 5.74
C ALA A 92 -8.96 -10.76 4.71
N GLU A 93 -10.29 -10.64 4.60
CA GLU A 93 -10.95 -9.68 3.73
C GLU A 93 -10.57 -8.22 4.09
N ALA A 94 -10.54 -7.88 5.39
CA ALA A 94 -10.11 -6.55 5.84
C ALA A 94 -8.63 -6.27 5.51
N ARG A 95 -7.73 -7.23 5.74
CA ARG A 95 -6.30 -7.10 5.39
C ARG A 95 -6.11 -6.97 3.88
N LEU A 96 -6.86 -7.74 3.09
CA LEU A 96 -6.84 -7.62 1.63
C LEU A 96 -7.26 -6.22 1.18
N PHE A 97 -8.35 -5.67 1.74
CA PHE A 97 -8.82 -4.33 1.42
C PHE A 97 -7.76 -3.26 1.73
N MET A 98 -7.09 -3.38 2.88
CA MET A 98 -5.96 -2.52 3.24
C MET A 98 -4.79 -2.62 2.24
N TYR A 99 -4.40 -3.84 1.85
CA TYR A 99 -3.32 -4.02 0.85
C TYR A 99 -3.70 -3.49 -0.53
N TRP A 100 -4.95 -3.64 -0.93
CA TRP A 100 -5.47 -3.06 -2.16
C TRP A 100 -5.38 -1.53 -2.13
N ALA A 101 -5.82 -0.88 -1.05
CA ALA A 101 -5.72 0.58 -0.90
C ALA A 101 -4.24 1.04 -0.93
N THR A 102 -3.35 0.25 -0.32
CA THR A 102 -1.90 0.49 -0.35
C THR A 102 -1.34 0.38 -1.77
N ARG A 103 -1.75 -0.64 -2.53
CA ARG A 103 -1.35 -0.87 -3.91
C ARG A 103 -1.73 0.32 -4.79
N ILE A 104 -2.97 0.78 -4.69
CA ILE A 104 -3.47 1.93 -5.43
C ILE A 104 -2.65 3.18 -5.08
N THR A 105 -2.39 3.41 -3.80
CA THR A 105 -1.64 4.60 -3.33
C THR A 105 -0.19 4.59 -3.82
N LEU A 106 0.50 3.45 -3.75
CA LEU A 106 1.85 3.30 -4.28
C LEU A 106 1.87 3.42 -5.81
N GLY A 107 0.89 2.82 -6.49
CA GLY A 107 0.73 2.93 -7.95
C GLY A 107 0.48 4.37 -8.40
N ASN A 108 -0.29 5.15 -7.65
CA ASN A 108 -0.51 6.58 -7.91
C ASN A 108 0.77 7.38 -7.70
N SER A 109 1.53 7.08 -6.64
CA SER A 109 2.83 7.72 -6.37
C SER A 109 3.81 7.49 -7.52
N LEU A 110 3.91 6.24 -8.02
CA LEU A 110 4.73 5.89 -9.17
C LEU A 110 4.29 6.63 -10.44
N LYS A 111 2.98 6.65 -10.73
CA LYS A 111 2.43 7.36 -11.91
C LYS A 111 2.70 8.86 -11.85
N LEU A 112 2.55 9.48 -10.67
CA LEU A 112 2.81 10.91 -10.48
C LEU A 112 4.29 11.25 -10.73
N LEU A 113 5.20 10.32 -10.45
CA LEU A 113 6.63 10.42 -10.77
C LEU A 113 6.97 10.09 -12.23
N GLY A 114 5.97 9.84 -13.08
CA GLY A 114 6.17 9.47 -14.49
C GLY A 114 6.56 8.01 -14.72
N LEU A 115 6.47 7.15 -13.70
CA LEU A 115 6.80 5.73 -13.79
C LEU A 115 5.55 4.91 -14.09
N LYS A 116 5.73 3.81 -14.83
CA LYS A 116 4.68 2.80 -15.01
C LYS A 116 4.77 1.76 -13.89
N PRO A 117 3.73 1.59 -13.05
CA PRO A 117 3.72 0.55 -12.03
C PRO A 117 3.71 -0.85 -12.68
N LEU A 118 4.58 -1.75 -12.21
CA LEU A 118 4.64 -3.14 -12.65
C LEU A 118 3.76 -4.03 -11.79
N GLU A 119 3.04 -4.97 -12.42
CA GLU A 119 2.15 -5.89 -11.72
C GLU A 119 2.76 -7.27 -11.47
N ARG A 120 3.88 -7.57 -12.15
CA ARG A 120 4.62 -8.83 -12.11
C ARG A 120 6.11 -8.52 -12.21
#